data_AF-A0A1L8PC25-F1
#
_entry.id   AF-A0A1L8PC25-F1
#
_cell.length_a   1.000
_cell.length_b   1.000
_cell.length_c   1.000
_cell.angle_alpha   90.00
_cell.angle_beta   90.00
_cell.angle_gamma   90.00
#
_symmetry.space_group_name_H-M   'P 1'
#
loop_
_entity.id
_entity.type
_entity.pdbx_description
1 polymer ?
#
loop_
_entity_poly.entity_id
_entity_poly.type
_entity_poly.pdbx_seq_one_letter_code
_entity_poly.pdbx_strand_id
1 'polypeptide(L)'
;MNLLSQYIVALSHLYGAVHKEVVVDIYKSQNDDEVRIKEVEEYLNNPSEEIEKHFAFSVGDYFAYEAIMEFDELDELLQKQSGRPRYIPEKSELLNYIDSFYFEKTAAYYKLYDYLLKYVLDGDEERTSDICEDVQGMIEVNASFRQVMSVFDHMHVDFIGKNQRETVKQLVKVLKNNVRLWINNGYTNKELKEMDFRDSSKKINRNQNSMTKKLGRNDPCYCGSGKKYKKCCLEKNEK
;
A
#
# COMPACT_ATOMS: atom_id res chain seq x y z
N MET A 1 12.95 19.06 -2.95
CA MET A 1 13.43 17.82 -2.32
C MET A 1 14.71 17.36 -2.96
N ASN A 2 15.72 17.00 -2.17
CA ASN A 2 16.83 16.21 -2.70
C ASN A 2 16.37 14.78 -3.05
N LEU A 3 17.20 14.02 -3.76
CA LEU A 3 16.82 12.71 -4.27
C LEU A 3 16.51 11.70 -3.15
N LEU A 4 17.23 11.74 -2.03
CA LEU A 4 16.96 10.84 -0.91
C LEU A 4 15.58 11.10 -0.28
N SER A 5 15.22 12.37 -0.08
CA SER A 5 13.88 12.75 0.39
C SER A 5 12.78 12.29 -0.58
N GLN A 6 13.02 12.39 -1.89
CA GLN A 6 12.09 11.89 -2.91
C GLN A 6 11.87 10.38 -2.81
N TYR A 7 12.94 9.60 -2.58
CA TYR A 7 12.82 8.15 -2.36
C TYR A 7 12.07 7.82 -1.07
N ILE A 8 12.31 8.55 0.01
CA ILE A 8 11.58 8.36 1.27
C ILE A 8 10.08 8.55 1.06
N VAL A 9 9.67 9.65 0.41
CA VAL A 9 8.25 9.93 0.11
C VAL A 9 7.67 8.86 -0.81
N ALA A 10 8.28 8.62 -1.97
CA ALA A 10 7.78 7.69 -2.97
C ALA A 10 7.62 6.26 -2.43
N LEU A 11 8.59 5.78 -1.65
CA LEU A 11 8.53 4.45 -1.04
C LEU A 11 7.50 4.37 0.09
N SER A 12 7.29 5.46 0.83
CA SER A 12 6.24 5.53 1.85
C SER A 12 4.86 5.46 1.21
N HIS A 13 4.64 6.12 0.07
CA HIS A 13 3.38 6.06 -0.67
C HIS A 13 3.15 4.68 -1.30
N LEU A 14 4.16 4.10 -1.95
CA LEU A 14 4.03 2.80 -2.62
C LEU A 14 3.79 1.64 -1.65
N TYR A 15 4.35 1.71 -0.44
CA TYR A 15 4.29 0.62 0.53
C TYR A 15 3.39 0.89 1.75
N GLY A 16 2.86 2.10 1.89
CA GLY A 16 2.17 2.58 3.10
C GLY A 16 3.13 2.85 4.26
N ALA A 17 4.14 2.01 4.45
CA ALA A 17 5.26 2.24 5.34
C ALA A 17 6.55 1.57 4.82
N VAL A 18 7.69 2.21 5.01
CA VAL A 18 8.99 1.72 4.56
C VAL A 18 10.05 1.81 5.66
N HIS A 19 10.76 0.71 5.89
CA HIS A 19 11.86 0.66 6.85
C HIS A 19 13.11 1.36 6.29
N LYS A 20 13.88 2.05 7.14
CA LYS A 20 15.12 2.75 6.74
C LYS A 20 16.12 1.91 5.94
N GLU A 21 16.27 0.62 6.27
CA GLU A 21 17.17 -0.27 5.52
C GLU A 21 16.67 -0.50 4.09
N VAL A 22 15.35 -0.57 3.89
CA VAL A 22 14.74 -0.74 2.55
C VAL A 22 14.94 0.51 1.69
N VAL A 23 14.87 1.70 2.29
CA VAL A 23 15.17 2.96 1.60
C VAL A 23 16.61 2.94 1.08
N VAL A 24 17.57 2.56 1.93
CA VAL A 24 19.00 2.45 1.53
C VAL A 24 19.19 1.44 0.40
N ASP A 25 18.61 0.24 0.54
CA ASP A 25 18.78 -0.83 -0.42
C ASP A 25 18.24 -0.45 -1.80
N ILE A 26 17.02 0.12 -1.87
CA ILE A 26 16.41 0.52 -3.13
C ILE A 26 17.17 1.71 -3.74
N TYR A 27 17.52 2.72 -2.93
CA TYR A 27 18.29 3.87 -3.41
C TYR A 27 19.61 3.42 -4.05
N LYS A 28 20.37 2.54 -3.39
CA LYS A 28 21.63 2.01 -3.95
C LYS A 28 21.45 1.17 -5.20
N SER A 29 20.34 0.44 -5.29
CA SER A 29 20.08 -0.39 -6.48
C SER A 29 19.78 0.44 -7.73
N GLN A 30 19.41 1.72 -7.57
CA GLN A 30 18.94 2.60 -8.65
C GLN A 30 19.81 3.84 -8.88
N ASN A 31 20.88 4.03 -8.09
CA ASN A 31 21.74 5.21 -8.16
C ASN A 31 23.20 4.82 -7.91
N ASP A 32 24.12 5.51 -8.58
CA ASP A 32 25.56 5.30 -8.40
C ASP A 32 26.08 5.90 -7.07
N ASP A 33 25.32 6.80 -6.45
CA ASP A 33 25.69 7.49 -5.21
C ASP A 33 25.58 6.56 -3.98
N GLU A 34 26.62 6.57 -3.14
CA GLU A 34 26.59 5.83 -1.87
C GLU A 34 25.80 6.58 -0.78
N VAL A 35 24.53 6.22 -0.60
CA VAL A 35 23.79 6.62 0.61
C VAL A 35 24.16 5.73 1.80
N ARG A 36 24.50 6.31 2.95
CA ARG A 36 24.71 5.55 4.19
C ARG A 36 23.43 5.52 5.02
N ILE A 37 23.25 4.45 5.80
CA ILE A 37 22.09 4.30 6.70
C ILE A 37 21.94 5.49 7.66
N LYS A 38 23.06 6.08 8.10
CA LYS A 38 23.06 7.26 8.98
C LYS A 38 22.37 8.47 8.35
N GLU A 39 22.51 8.65 7.04
CA GLU A 39 21.90 9.76 6.29
C GLU A 39 20.37 9.58 6.25
N VAL A 40 19.88 8.34 6.21
CA VAL A 40 18.45 8.04 6.34
C VAL A 40 17.98 8.20 7.79
N GLU A 41 18.78 7.79 8.76
CA GLU A 41 18.48 7.96 10.19
C GLU A 41 18.41 9.44 10.61
N GLU A 42 19.10 10.34 9.91
CA GLU A 42 18.98 11.78 10.14
C GLU A 42 17.55 12.28 9.91
N TYR A 43 16.87 11.80 8.86
CA TYR A 43 15.46 12.11 8.60
C TYR A 43 14.49 11.48 9.61
N LEU A 44 14.83 10.31 10.16
CA LEU A 44 14.01 9.68 11.21
C LEU A 44 14.08 10.48 12.53
N ASN A 45 15.29 10.91 12.90
CA ASN A 45 15.54 11.61 14.16
C ASN A 45 15.18 13.10 14.10
N ASN A 46 15.23 13.69 12.91
CA ASN A 46 14.89 15.09 12.68
C ASN A 46 13.88 15.14 11.51
N PRO A 47 12.57 14.98 11.79
CA PRO A 47 11.53 15.02 10.77
C PRO A 47 11.65 16.29 9.92
N SER A 48 11.60 16.11 8.61
CA SER A 48 11.75 17.20 7.64
C SER A 48 10.37 17.71 7.23
N GLU A 49 10.13 19.01 7.41
CA GLU A 49 8.92 19.68 6.92
C GLU A 49 8.71 19.43 5.41
N GLU A 50 9.78 19.21 4.66
CA GLU A 50 9.73 18.90 3.24
C GLU A 50 9.12 17.52 2.94
N ILE A 51 9.38 16.53 3.80
CA ILE A 51 8.84 15.16 3.68
C ILE A 51 7.41 15.11 4.25
N GLU A 52 7.16 15.76 5.39
CA GLU A 52 5.85 15.80 6.04
C GLU A 52 4.80 16.53 5.18
N LYS A 53 5.19 17.54 4.39
CA LYS A 53 4.33 18.18 3.37
C LYS A 53 3.82 17.22 2.30
N HIS A 54 4.48 16.07 2.14
CA HIS A 54 4.06 14.98 1.27
C HIS A 54 3.55 13.81 2.10
N PHE A 55 2.96 14.04 3.28
CA PHE A 55 2.23 13.05 4.07
C PHE A 55 3.04 11.83 4.51
N ALA A 56 4.37 11.94 4.59
CA ALA A 56 5.25 10.89 5.09
C ALA A 56 5.86 11.30 6.45
N PHE A 57 5.70 10.45 7.46
CA PHE A 57 6.07 10.73 8.85
C PHE A 57 6.98 9.65 9.43
N SER A 58 7.88 10.01 10.34
CA SER A 58 8.78 9.05 10.97
C SER A 58 8.14 8.33 12.16
N VAL A 59 8.33 7.01 12.23
CA VAL A 59 7.76 6.13 13.26
C VAL A 59 8.77 5.05 13.61
N GLY A 60 9.53 5.25 14.68
CA GLY A 60 10.61 4.34 15.04
C GLY A 60 11.67 4.24 13.93
N ASP A 61 11.77 3.09 13.26
CA ASP A 61 12.71 2.87 12.14
C ASP A 61 12.04 2.99 10.75
N TYR A 62 10.83 3.54 10.68
CA TYR A 62 10.02 3.63 9.47
C TYR A 62 9.70 5.06 9.09
N PHE A 63 9.43 5.23 7.80
CA PHE A 63 8.61 6.31 7.28
C PHE A 63 7.24 5.72 6.91
N ALA A 64 6.16 6.31 7.39
CA ALA A 64 4.79 5.84 7.18
C ALA A 64 3.95 6.96 6.56
N TYR A 65 3.06 6.59 5.64
CA TYR A 65 2.08 7.50 5.08
C TYR A 65 1.04 7.91 6.14
N GLU A 66 0.51 9.13 6.03
CA GLU A 66 -0.40 9.74 7.01
C GLU A 66 -1.56 8.82 7.41
N ALA A 67 -2.19 8.17 6.44
CA ALA A 67 -3.32 7.27 6.72
C ALA A 67 -2.95 6.11 7.67
N ILE A 68 -1.72 5.60 7.62
CA ILE A 68 -1.26 4.56 8.54
C ILE A 68 -1.12 5.10 9.97
N MET A 69 -0.75 6.37 10.10
CA MET A 69 -0.59 7.04 11.38
C MET A 69 -1.93 7.39 12.01
N GLU A 70 -2.86 7.89 11.21
CA GLU A 70 -4.18 8.31 11.68
C GLU A 70 -4.96 7.15 12.31
N PHE A 71 -4.81 5.93 11.77
CA PHE A 71 -5.55 4.74 12.22
C PHE A 71 -4.75 3.79 13.13
N ASP A 72 -3.51 4.11 13.49
CA ASP A 72 -2.61 3.26 14.30
C ASP A 72 -2.46 1.83 13.72
N GLU A 73 -2.38 1.73 12.39
CA GLU A 73 -2.43 0.44 11.66
C GLU A 73 -1.04 -0.10 11.30
N LEU A 74 0.05 0.56 11.73
CA LEU A 74 1.41 0.22 11.32
C LEU A 74 1.76 -1.25 11.63
N ASP A 75 1.50 -1.71 12.85
CA ASP A 75 1.82 -3.09 13.24
C ASP A 75 1.00 -4.13 12.46
N GLU A 76 -0.28 -3.85 12.18
CA GLU A 76 -1.13 -4.74 11.39
C GLU A 76 -0.65 -4.81 9.92
N LEU A 77 -0.30 -3.65 9.34
CA LEU A 77 0.26 -3.57 8.00
C LEU A 77 1.54 -4.41 7.90
N LEU A 78 2.51 -4.18 8.80
CA LEU A 78 3.79 -4.85 8.74
C LEU A 78 3.66 -6.37 8.98
N GLN A 79 2.73 -6.81 9.82
CA GLN A 79 2.40 -8.23 9.98
C GLN A 79 1.89 -8.85 8.67
N LYS A 80 1.03 -8.15 7.93
CA LYS A 80 0.52 -8.63 6.64
C LYS A 80 1.60 -8.63 5.55
N GLN A 81 2.51 -7.67 5.57
CA GLN A 81 3.64 -7.57 4.64
C GLN A 81 4.72 -8.62 4.88
N SER A 82 4.81 -9.16 6.10
CA SER A 82 5.87 -10.11 6.49
C SER A 82 5.94 -11.33 5.57
N GLY A 83 7.14 -11.62 5.06
CA GLY A 83 7.40 -12.77 4.20
C GLY A 83 6.92 -12.63 2.75
N ARG A 84 6.30 -11.51 2.38
CA ARG A 84 5.91 -11.22 0.99
C ARG A 84 7.08 -10.62 0.21
N PRO A 85 7.22 -10.93 -1.09
CA PRO A 85 8.19 -10.25 -1.94
C PRO A 85 7.85 -8.76 -2.03
N ARG A 86 8.83 -7.93 -2.42
CA ARG A 86 8.67 -6.49 -2.58
C ARG A 86 8.74 -6.12 -4.05
N TYR A 87 7.74 -5.37 -4.51
CA TYR A 87 7.73 -4.82 -5.85
C TYR A 87 8.67 -3.61 -5.88
N ILE A 88 9.67 -3.64 -6.75
CA ILE A 88 10.62 -2.53 -6.94
C ILE A 88 10.47 -2.06 -8.38
N PRO A 89 9.74 -0.95 -8.62
CA PRO A 89 9.60 -0.40 -9.97
C PRO A 89 10.89 0.25 -10.45
N GLU A 90 10.98 0.52 -11.75
CA GLU A 90 12.08 1.34 -12.30
C GLU A 90 12.09 2.74 -11.66
N LYS A 91 13.27 3.37 -11.59
CA LYS A 91 13.43 4.69 -10.92
C LYS A 91 12.43 5.74 -11.41
N SER A 92 12.22 5.83 -12.72
CA SER A 92 11.28 6.81 -13.29
C SER A 92 9.82 6.54 -12.92
N GLU A 93 9.45 5.27 -12.71
CA GLU A 93 8.13 4.91 -12.23
C GLU A 93 8.01 5.15 -10.72
N LEU A 94 9.03 4.79 -9.93
CA LEU A 94 9.05 5.01 -8.49
C LEU A 94 8.83 6.49 -8.16
N LEU A 95 9.52 7.39 -8.84
CA LEU A 95 9.46 8.83 -8.53
C LEU A 95 8.10 9.47 -8.89
N ASN A 96 7.22 8.79 -9.63
CA ASN A 96 5.84 9.27 -9.81
C ASN A 96 5.05 9.23 -8.50
N TYR A 97 5.38 8.29 -7.60
CA TYR A 97 4.75 8.19 -6.27
C TYR A 97 5.15 9.32 -5.32
N ILE A 98 5.95 10.32 -5.74
CA ILE A 98 6.11 11.54 -4.95
C ILE A 98 4.78 12.29 -4.85
N ASP A 99 3.99 12.27 -5.92
CA ASP A 99 2.63 12.80 -5.93
C ASP A 99 1.72 11.83 -5.15
N SER A 100 1.12 12.31 -4.06
CA SER A 100 0.21 11.53 -3.22
C SER A 100 -1.07 11.12 -3.95
N PHE A 101 -1.40 11.77 -5.07
CA PHE A 101 -2.55 11.43 -5.91
C PHE A 101 -2.18 10.49 -7.06
N TYR A 102 -0.90 10.13 -7.21
CA TYR A 102 -0.47 9.23 -8.26
C TYR A 102 -0.81 7.77 -7.95
N PHE A 103 -1.41 7.11 -8.94
CA PHE A 103 -1.50 5.66 -9.03
C PHE A 103 -1.55 5.25 -10.50
N GLU A 104 -1.21 3.98 -10.79
CA GLU A 104 -1.26 3.46 -12.15
C GLU A 104 -2.72 3.28 -12.64
N LYS A 105 -3.14 4.10 -13.60
CA LYS A 105 -4.44 3.94 -14.30
C LYS A 105 -4.35 2.79 -15.31
N THR A 106 -4.54 1.56 -14.83
CA THR A 106 -4.48 0.33 -15.64
C THR A 106 -5.67 0.19 -16.61
N ALA A 107 -5.59 -0.77 -17.56
CA ALA A 107 -6.75 -1.12 -18.39
C ALA A 107 -7.98 -1.59 -17.57
N ALA A 108 -7.78 -2.08 -16.34
CA ALA A 108 -8.89 -2.42 -15.44
C ALA A 108 -9.55 -1.16 -14.85
N TYR A 109 -8.77 -0.13 -14.56
CA TYR A 109 -9.27 1.19 -14.14
C TYR A 109 -10.16 1.79 -15.22
N TYR A 110 -9.66 1.90 -16.46
CA TYR A 110 -10.44 2.50 -17.55
C TYR A 110 -11.71 1.72 -17.87
N LYS A 111 -11.72 0.39 -17.73
CA LYS A 111 -12.97 -0.38 -17.88
C LYS A 111 -14.04 -0.02 -16.85
N LEU A 112 -13.65 0.29 -15.60
CA LEU A 112 -14.58 0.78 -14.60
C LEU A 112 -15.03 2.21 -14.93
N TYR A 113 -14.07 3.09 -15.20
CA TYR A 113 -14.29 4.49 -15.57
C TYR A 113 -15.25 4.62 -16.76
N ASP A 114 -14.94 3.99 -17.90
CA ASP A 114 -15.74 4.07 -19.12
C ASP A 114 -17.17 3.55 -18.91
N TYR A 115 -17.34 2.52 -18.07
CA TYR A 115 -18.66 1.99 -17.77
C TYR A 115 -19.48 2.96 -16.92
N LEU A 116 -18.88 3.52 -15.88
CA LEU A 116 -19.53 4.50 -15.01
C LEU A 116 -19.90 5.76 -15.81
N LEU A 117 -18.93 6.32 -16.53
CA LEU A 117 -19.12 7.50 -17.37
C LEU A 117 -20.29 7.34 -18.34
N LYS A 118 -20.30 6.22 -19.07
CA LYS A 118 -21.25 6.01 -20.16
C LYS A 118 -22.64 5.56 -19.71
N TYR A 119 -22.74 4.78 -18.64
CA TYR A 119 -23.98 4.07 -18.30
C TYR A 119 -24.54 4.41 -16.93
N VAL A 120 -23.80 5.11 -16.07
CA VAL A 120 -24.19 5.39 -14.68
C VAL A 120 -24.21 6.87 -14.37
N LEU A 121 -23.29 7.66 -14.94
CA LEU A 121 -23.05 9.05 -14.57
C LEU A 121 -23.29 10.04 -15.71
N ASP A 122 -24.02 9.62 -16.76
CA ASP A 122 -24.48 10.48 -17.86
C ASP A 122 -23.39 11.35 -18.52
N GLY A 123 -22.14 10.86 -18.57
CA GLY A 123 -21.02 11.57 -19.16
C GLY A 123 -20.30 12.56 -18.24
N ASP A 124 -20.57 12.56 -16.93
CA ASP A 124 -19.87 13.40 -15.94
C ASP A 124 -18.45 12.87 -15.66
N GLU A 125 -17.45 13.45 -16.34
CA GLU A 125 -16.05 13.02 -16.26
C GLU A 125 -15.41 13.26 -14.88
N GLU A 126 -15.65 14.43 -14.28
CA GLU A 126 -15.11 14.81 -12.97
C GLU A 126 -15.61 13.85 -11.90
N ARG A 127 -16.94 13.69 -11.81
CA ARG A 127 -17.55 12.77 -10.85
C ARG A 127 -17.14 11.31 -11.08
N THR A 128 -16.94 10.91 -12.35
CA THR A 128 -16.45 9.56 -12.65
C THR A 128 -15.02 9.36 -12.14
N SER A 129 -14.15 10.36 -12.33
CA SER A 129 -12.78 10.30 -11.82
C SER A 129 -12.77 10.17 -10.31
N ASP A 130 -13.49 11.05 -9.60
CA ASP A 130 -13.56 11.04 -8.13
C ASP A 130 -13.98 9.68 -7.57
N ILE A 131 -15.06 9.10 -8.12
CA ILE A 131 -15.55 7.78 -7.69
C ILE A 131 -14.52 6.68 -7.98
N CYS A 132 -13.87 6.71 -9.15
CA CYS A 132 -12.86 5.72 -9.50
C CYS A 132 -11.61 5.82 -8.61
N GLU A 133 -11.21 7.03 -8.26
CA GLU A 133 -10.08 7.33 -7.38
C GLU A 133 -10.38 6.87 -5.95
N ASP A 134 -11.56 7.18 -5.39
CA ASP A 134 -11.99 6.66 -4.09
C ASP A 134 -12.04 5.12 -4.05
N VAL A 135 -12.57 4.49 -5.11
CA VAL A 135 -12.59 3.03 -5.23
C VAL A 135 -11.17 2.45 -5.28
N GLN A 136 -10.24 3.10 -6.01
CA GLN A 136 -8.85 2.66 -6.08
C GLN A 136 -8.16 2.81 -4.71
N GLY A 137 -8.30 3.95 -4.03
CA GLY A 137 -7.67 4.18 -2.73
C GLY A 137 -8.17 3.19 -1.67
N MET A 138 -9.48 2.94 -1.63
CA MET A 138 -10.06 1.92 -0.76
C MET A 138 -9.53 0.52 -1.05
N ILE A 139 -9.24 0.21 -2.32
CA ILE A 139 -8.59 -1.05 -2.67
C ILE A 139 -7.14 -1.06 -2.19
N GLU A 140 -6.37 0.00 -2.43
CA GLU A 140 -4.94 0.13 -2.10
C GLU A 140 -4.63 -0.13 -0.62
N VAL A 141 -5.44 0.45 0.27
CA VAL A 141 -5.39 0.23 1.73
C VAL A 141 -5.93 -1.14 2.15
N ASN A 142 -6.30 -1.99 1.18
CA ASN A 142 -6.88 -3.32 1.36
C ASN A 142 -8.18 -3.32 2.21
N ALA A 143 -9.06 -2.34 1.98
CA ALA A 143 -10.39 -2.35 2.59
C ALA A 143 -11.19 -3.59 2.18
N SER A 144 -12.19 -3.93 3.00
CA SER A 144 -13.10 -5.03 2.67
C SER A 144 -13.88 -4.72 1.41
N PHE A 145 -14.25 -5.75 0.64
CA PHE A 145 -15.03 -5.53 -0.58
C PHE A 145 -16.37 -4.82 -0.31
N ARG A 146 -16.94 -4.98 0.89
CA ARG A 146 -18.13 -4.25 1.31
C ARG A 146 -17.86 -2.75 1.43
N GLN A 147 -16.74 -2.36 2.04
CA GLN A 147 -16.34 -0.96 2.19
C GLN A 147 -15.99 -0.32 0.83
N VAL A 148 -15.32 -1.06 -0.06
CA VAL A 148 -15.09 -0.58 -1.43
C VAL A 148 -16.41 -0.32 -2.16
N MET A 149 -17.39 -1.21 -2.01
CA MET A 149 -18.71 -1.02 -2.63
C MET A 149 -19.53 0.10 -1.98
N SER A 150 -19.28 0.46 -0.71
CA SER A 150 -20.01 1.58 -0.07
C SER A 150 -19.59 2.95 -0.60
N VAL A 151 -18.44 3.07 -1.29
CA VAL A 151 -18.05 4.31 -1.97
C VAL A 151 -19.17 4.79 -2.90
N PHE A 152 -19.73 3.90 -3.71
CA PHE A 152 -20.84 4.25 -4.61
C PHE A 152 -22.07 4.76 -3.87
N ASP A 153 -22.39 4.18 -2.71
CA ASP A 153 -23.54 4.59 -1.92
C ASP A 153 -23.28 5.95 -1.22
N HIS A 154 -22.05 6.19 -0.72
CA HIS A 154 -21.65 7.46 -0.10
C HIS A 154 -21.53 8.61 -1.12
N MET A 155 -21.10 8.30 -2.34
CA MET A 155 -21.00 9.24 -3.47
C MET A 155 -22.34 9.40 -4.22
N HIS A 156 -23.44 8.92 -3.60
CA HIS A 156 -24.80 9.05 -4.10
C HIS A 156 -24.97 8.56 -5.56
N VAL A 157 -24.38 7.42 -5.88
CA VAL A 157 -24.48 6.79 -7.21
C VAL A 157 -25.76 5.99 -7.33
N ASP A 158 -26.65 6.45 -8.21
CA ASP A 158 -27.93 5.80 -8.47
C ASP A 158 -27.81 4.75 -9.58
N PHE A 159 -27.74 3.48 -9.19
CA PHE A 159 -27.81 2.39 -10.15
C PHE A 159 -29.25 2.15 -10.61
N ILE A 160 -29.51 2.33 -11.91
CA ILE A 160 -30.78 2.05 -12.57
C ILE A 160 -30.92 0.53 -12.77
N GLY A 161 -31.17 -0.16 -11.65
CA GLY A 161 -31.46 -1.59 -11.59
C GLY A 161 -30.28 -2.50 -11.24
N LYS A 162 -30.62 -3.75 -10.93
CA LYS A 162 -29.69 -4.77 -10.41
C LYS A 162 -28.52 -5.10 -11.36
N ASN A 163 -28.73 -4.95 -12.67
CA ASN A 163 -27.72 -5.29 -13.68
C ASN A 163 -26.52 -4.34 -13.65
N GLN A 164 -26.73 -3.03 -13.46
CA GLN A 164 -25.63 -2.07 -13.37
C GLN A 164 -24.77 -2.32 -12.13
N ARG A 165 -25.42 -2.45 -10.96
CA ARG A 165 -24.72 -2.72 -9.70
C ARG A 165 -23.91 -4.02 -9.76
N GLU A 166 -24.45 -5.09 -10.34
CA GLU A 166 -23.69 -6.34 -10.50
C GLU A 166 -22.54 -6.19 -11.51
N THR A 167 -22.71 -5.41 -12.58
CA THR A 167 -21.63 -5.15 -13.55
C THR A 167 -20.48 -4.38 -12.92
N VAL A 168 -20.78 -3.28 -12.21
CA VAL A 168 -19.79 -2.50 -11.45
C VAL A 168 -19.07 -3.37 -10.43
N LYS A 169 -19.80 -4.21 -9.68
CA LYS A 169 -19.21 -5.16 -8.74
C LYS A 169 -18.20 -6.11 -9.40
N GLN A 170 -18.46 -6.58 -10.62
CA GLN A 170 -17.49 -7.42 -11.34
C GLN A 170 -16.28 -6.61 -11.82
N LEU A 171 -16.50 -5.38 -12.31
CA LEU A 171 -15.42 -4.47 -12.70
C LEU A 171 -14.51 -4.12 -11.52
N VAL A 172 -15.06 -3.85 -10.34
CA VAL A 172 -14.32 -3.60 -9.09
C VAL A 172 -13.48 -4.81 -8.68
N LYS A 173 -13.98 -6.04 -8.85
CA LYS A 173 -13.17 -7.26 -8.60
C LYS A 173 -11.99 -7.38 -9.56
N VAL A 174 -12.18 -7.00 -10.83
CA VAL A 174 -11.09 -6.98 -11.82
C VAL A 174 -10.09 -5.90 -11.45
N LEU A 175 -10.54 -4.69 -11.12
CA LEU A 175 -9.68 -3.60 -10.65
C LEU A 175 -8.86 -4.01 -9.43
N LYS A 176 -9.49 -4.63 -8.42
CA LYS A 176 -8.80 -5.14 -7.22
C LYS A 176 -7.65 -6.10 -7.51
N ASN A 177 -7.67 -6.79 -8.64
CA ASN A 177 -6.55 -7.67 -9.01
C ASN A 177 -5.37 -6.92 -9.64
N ASN A 178 -5.57 -5.68 -10.09
CA ASN A 178 -4.59 -4.88 -10.83
C ASN A 178 -4.16 -3.60 -10.10
N VAL A 179 -4.60 -3.40 -8.85
CA VAL A 179 -4.16 -2.29 -7.99
C VAL A 179 -3.00 -2.76 -7.11
N ARG A 180 -1.97 -1.92 -6.98
CA ARG A 180 -0.83 -2.07 -6.07
C ARG A 180 -1.36 -2.00 -4.63
N LEU A 181 -0.93 -2.90 -3.76
CA LEU A 181 -1.43 -2.97 -2.38
C LEU A 181 -0.30 -2.78 -1.38
N TRP A 182 -0.51 -1.93 -0.38
CA TRP A 182 0.45 -1.73 0.71
C TRP A 182 0.73 -3.05 1.42
N ILE A 183 -0.30 -3.82 1.75
CA ILE A 183 -0.16 -5.14 2.41
C ILE A 183 0.64 -6.17 1.58
N ASN A 184 0.87 -5.90 0.29
CA ASN A 184 1.62 -6.76 -0.62
C ASN A 184 3.00 -6.19 -0.96
N ASN A 185 3.52 -5.22 -0.19
CA ASN A 185 4.76 -4.51 -0.49
C ASN A 185 4.78 -3.97 -1.94
N GLY A 186 3.66 -3.36 -2.37
CA GLY A 186 3.53 -2.78 -3.70
C GLY A 186 3.27 -3.79 -4.82
N TYR A 187 3.03 -5.08 -4.56
CA TYR A 187 2.54 -5.98 -5.62
C TYR A 187 1.02 -5.94 -5.77
N THR A 188 0.54 -6.12 -7.00
CA THR A 188 -0.87 -6.41 -7.27
C THR A 188 -1.23 -7.85 -6.86
N ASN A 189 -2.51 -8.14 -6.63
CA ASN A 189 -2.94 -9.52 -6.37
C ASN A 189 -2.69 -10.45 -7.58
N LYS A 190 -2.79 -9.91 -8.81
CA LYS A 190 -2.55 -10.66 -10.04
C LYS A 190 -1.08 -11.09 -10.15
N GLU A 191 -0.13 -10.18 -9.95
CA GLU A 191 1.30 -10.51 -10.02
C GLU A 191 1.70 -11.54 -8.97
N LEU A 192 1.27 -11.38 -7.71
CA LEU A 192 1.57 -12.38 -6.68
C LEU A 192 1.03 -13.77 -7.03
N LYS A 193 -0.15 -13.82 -7.66
CA LYS A 193 -0.73 -15.09 -8.14
C LYS A 193 0.06 -15.68 -9.30
N GLU A 194 0.51 -14.86 -10.24
CA GLU A 194 1.31 -15.28 -11.40
C GLU A 194 2.71 -15.77 -10.98
N MET A 195 3.25 -15.24 -9.89
CA MET A 195 4.50 -15.71 -9.28
C MET A 195 4.34 -17.01 -8.46
N ASP A 196 3.13 -17.60 -8.39
CA ASP A 196 2.75 -18.68 -7.46
C ASP A 196 3.18 -18.40 -6.01
N PHE A 197 3.15 -17.13 -5.59
CA PHE A 197 3.42 -16.76 -4.21
C PHE A 197 2.28 -17.29 -3.32
N ARG A 198 2.59 -18.29 -2.50
CA ARG A 198 1.65 -18.85 -1.53
C ARG A 198 1.95 -18.28 -0.16
N ASP A 199 1.06 -17.44 0.31
CA ASP A 199 1.08 -16.95 1.68
C ASP A 199 1.08 -18.14 2.65
N SER A 200 2.23 -18.37 3.29
CA SER A 200 2.45 -19.52 4.18
C SER A 200 1.56 -19.44 5.43
N SER A 201 1.01 -18.25 5.74
CA SER A 201 0.04 -18.06 6.83
C SER A 201 -1.31 -18.73 6.55
N LYS A 202 -1.69 -18.93 5.28
CA LYS A 202 -2.97 -19.56 4.90
C LYS A 202 -3.03 -21.08 5.11
N LYS A 203 -1.95 -21.72 5.54
CA LYS A 203 -1.96 -23.16 5.90
C LYS A 203 -2.63 -23.45 7.26
N ILE A 204 -3.07 -22.44 8.02
CA ILE A 204 -3.73 -22.66 9.31
C ILE A 204 -5.25 -22.49 9.15
N ASN A 205 -5.87 -23.63 8.81
CA ASN A 205 -7.26 -24.04 8.95
C ASN A 205 -8.40 -23.00 9.05
N ARG A 206 -9.36 -23.19 8.13
CA ARG A 206 -10.73 -22.65 8.06
C ARG A 206 -11.66 -22.94 9.24
N ASN A 207 -11.15 -23.40 10.39
CA ASN A 207 -11.95 -23.67 11.57
C ASN A 207 -11.10 -23.39 12.80
N GLN A 208 -11.24 -22.17 13.35
CA GLN A 208 -11.32 -21.89 14.78
C GLN A 208 -11.18 -20.38 15.00
N ASN A 209 -12.13 -19.82 15.77
CA ASN A 209 -11.89 -18.63 16.57
C ASN A 209 -10.53 -18.81 17.27
N SER A 210 -9.52 -18.01 16.93
CA SER A 210 -8.26 -18.02 17.66
C SER A 210 -7.47 -16.74 17.44
N MET A 211 -7.39 -15.97 18.51
CA MET A 211 -6.19 -15.29 19.03
C MET A 211 -5.09 -15.02 18.00
N THR A 212 -4.88 -13.72 17.74
CA THR A 212 -3.64 -13.10 17.28
C THR A 212 -2.43 -13.99 17.54
N LYS A 213 -1.91 -14.62 16.50
CA LYS A 213 -0.77 -15.53 16.59
C LYS A 213 0.47 -14.69 16.90
N LYS A 214 0.85 -14.60 18.18
CA LYS A 214 2.03 -13.85 18.62
C LYS A 214 3.27 -14.34 17.86
N LEU A 215 3.97 -13.41 17.21
CA LEU A 215 5.21 -13.68 16.47
C LEU A 215 6.24 -14.30 17.41
N GLY A 216 6.87 -15.41 17.01
CA GLY A 216 7.86 -16.10 17.83
C GLY A 216 9.16 -15.30 17.90
N ARG A 217 9.82 -15.27 19.07
CA ARG A 217 11.09 -14.53 19.30
C ARG A 217 12.17 -14.81 18.24
N ASN A 218 12.20 -15.98 17.61
CA ASN A 218 13.21 -16.35 16.63
C ASN A 218 12.76 -16.21 15.16
N ASP A 219 11.50 -15.88 14.90
CA ASP A 219 10.96 -15.74 13.54
C ASP A 219 11.60 -14.52 12.86
N PRO A 220 11.70 -14.49 11.51
CA PRO A 220 12.03 -13.26 10.79
C PRO A 220 11.12 -12.14 11.27
N CYS A 221 11.71 -11.01 11.62
CA CYS A 221 10.93 -9.91 12.15
C CYS A 221 9.96 -9.42 11.07
N TYR A 222 8.72 -9.13 11.48
CA TYR A 222 7.75 -8.48 10.62
C TYR A 222 8.25 -7.15 10.05
N CYS A 223 9.29 -6.58 10.68
CA CYS A 223 9.87 -5.29 10.34
C CYS A 223 10.58 -5.19 8.98
N GLY A 224 10.72 -6.30 8.27
CA GLY A 224 11.41 -6.32 6.97
C GLY A 224 12.93 -6.15 7.03
N SER A 225 13.54 -5.97 8.21
CA SER A 225 15.01 -5.83 8.39
C SER A 225 15.83 -7.11 8.10
N GLY A 226 15.17 -8.22 7.81
CA GLY A 226 15.82 -9.54 7.68
C GLY A 226 16.37 -10.12 8.99
N LYS A 227 16.29 -9.41 10.13
CA LYS A 227 16.73 -9.89 11.46
C LYS A 227 15.64 -10.74 12.13
N LYS A 228 16.01 -11.57 13.12
CA LYS A 228 15.05 -12.29 13.98
C LYS A 228 14.26 -11.30 14.85
N TYR A 229 12.99 -11.58 15.17
CA TYR A 229 12.11 -10.70 15.94
C TYR A 229 12.73 -10.24 17.27
N LYS A 230 13.34 -11.15 18.04
CA LYS A 230 14.07 -10.84 19.28
C LYS A 230 15.27 -9.90 19.12
N LYS A 231 15.74 -9.68 17.90
CA LYS A 231 16.85 -8.79 17.55
C LYS A 231 16.40 -7.57 16.73
N CYS A 232 15.09 -7.39 16.52
CA CYS A 232 14.50 -6.22 15.86
C CYS A 232 13.40 -5.65 16.78
N CYS A 233 12.13 -5.87 16.48
CA CYS A 233 11.03 -5.16 17.14
C CYS A 233 10.59 -5.71 18.50
N LEU A 234 11.14 -6.82 19.01
CA LEU A 234 10.69 -7.39 20.29
C LEU A 234 10.84 -6.39 21.45
N GLU A 235 11.98 -5.72 21.56
CA GLU A 235 12.25 -4.75 22.64
C GLU A 235 11.43 -3.46 22.51
N LYS A 236 10.98 -3.14 21.28
CA LYS A 236 10.14 -1.97 21.00
C LYS A 236 8.68 -2.21 21.37
N ASN A 237 8.22 -3.45 21.26
CA ASN A 237 6.83 -3.83 21.55
C ASN A 237 6.60 -4.22 23.03
N GLU A 238 7.67 -4.38 23.81
CA GLU A 238 7.62 -4.67 25.25
C GLU A 238 7.71 -3.40 26.12
N LYS A 239 7.74 -2.21 25.52
CA LYS A 239 7.64 -0.90 26.17
C LYS A 239 6.31 -0.24 25.84
#